data_AF-A0AAD5G973-F1
#
_entry.id   AF-A0AAD5G973-F1
#
_cell.length_a   1.000
_cell.length_b   1.000
_cell.length_c   1.000
_cell.angle_alpha   90.00
_cell.angle_beta   90.00
_cell.angle_gamma   90.00
#
_symmetry.space_group_name_H-M   'P 1'
#
loop_
_entity.id
_entity.type
_entity.pdbx_description
1 polymer ?
#
loop_
_entity_poly.entity_id
_entity_poly.type
_entity_poly.pdbx_seq_one_letter_code
_entity_poly.pdbx_strand_id
1 'polypeptide(L)'
;MLDVYSVNVTVGEEEERMMITGMHTVVDIFCVGCGSIVGWKYESAHEKIQKYKEGKFILERFKVLGPDGSMYVLGQEVQVDGSDADDA
;
A
#
# COMPACT_ATOMS: atom_id res chain seq x y z
N MET A 1 2.85 -17.37 -11.43
CA MET A 1 3.63 -16.22 -10.96
C MET A 1 2.78 -15.00 -11.22
N LEU A 2 1.89 -14.66 -10.28
CA LEU A 2 1.17 -13.39 -10.37
C LEU A 2 2.03 -12.40 -9.63
N ASP A 3 2.79 -11.60 -10.36
CA ASP A 3 3.35 -10.38 -9.80
C ASP A 3 2.15 -9.56 -9.33
N VAL A 4 2.04 -9.31 -8.02
CA VAL A 4 1.00 -8.43 -7.49
C VAL A 4 1.29 -7.03 -8.06
N TYR A 5 0.46 -6.63 -9.03
CA TYR A 5 0.55 -5.34 -9.70
C TYR A 5 -0.43 -4.37 -9.06
N SER A 6 0.02 -3.13 -8.82
CA SER A 6 -0.90 -2.04 -8.50
C SER A 6 -1.71 -1.70 -9.76
N VAL A 7 -3.03 -1.67 -9.64
CA VAL A 7 -3.94 -1.30 -10.74
C VAL A 7 -4.43 0.13 -10.58
N ASN A 8 -4.87 0.73 -11.69
CA ASN A 8 -5.42 2.09 -11.73
C ASN A 8 -4.44 3.17 -11.23
N VAL A 9 -3.15 2.94 -11.46
CA VAL A 9 -2.10 3.93 -11.19
C VAL A 9 -1.27 4.23 -12.43
N THR A 10 -0.80 5.45 -12.57
CA THR A 10 0.27 5.84 -13.50
C THR A 10 1.57 6.09 -12.73
N VAL A 11 2.72 5.87 -13.37
CA VAL A 11 4.05 6.12 -12.80
C VAL A 11 4.57 7.48 -13.23
N GLY A 12 5.22 8.18 -12.30
CA GLY A 12 5.95 9.42 -12.54
C GLY A 12 7.39 9.20 -12.99
N GLU A 13 8.21 10.23 -12.82
CA GLU A 13 9.64 10.18 -13.11
C GLU A 13 10.40 9.43 -12.00
N GLU A 14 11.57 8.89 -12.38
CA GLU A 14 12.50 8.25 -11.44
C GLU A 14 13.16 9.30 -10.55
N GLU A 15 13.15 9.06 -9.25
CA GLU A 15 13.74 9.92 -8.24
C GLU A 15 14.65 9.13 -7.30
N GLU A 16 15.80 9.70 -6.96
CA GLU A 16 16.68 9.18 -5.92
C GLU A 16 16.19 9.63 -4.53
N ARG A 17 15.88 8.67 -3.66
CA ARG A 17 15.31 8.92 -2.34
C ARG A 17 16.11 8.21 -1.25
N MET A 18 16.68 9.00 -0.34
CA MET A 18 17.35 8.47 0.86
C MET A 18 16.30 8.01 1.87
N MET A 19 16.36 6.74 2.28
CA MET A 19 15.47 6.14 3.28
C MET A 19 16.28 5.57 4.45
N ILE A 20 15.60 5.11 5.50
CA ILE A 20 16.24 4.46 6.66
C ILE A 20 17.12 3.28 6.24
N THR A 21 16.72 2.56 5.19
CA THR A 21 17.44 1.39 4.66
C THR A 21 18.41 1.71 3.52
N GLY A 22 18.80 2.98 3.34
CA GLY A 22 19.73 3.42 2.30
C GLY A 22 19.07 4.09 1.09
N MET A 23 19.86 4.32 0.05
CA MET A 23 19.45 5.02 -1.18
C MET A 23 18.67 4.11 -2.13
N HIS A 24 17.56 4.62 -2.66
CA HIS A 24 16.68 3.91 -3.59
C HIS A 24 16.27 4.83 -4.74
N THR A 25 16.23 4.28 -5.95
CA THR A 25 15.52 4.88 -7.09
C THR A 25 14.05 4.47 -6.99
N VAL A 26 13.15 5.43 -6.93
CA VAL A 26 11.70 5.22 -6.80
C VAL A 26 10.95 6.02 -7.84
N VAL A 27 9.73 5.58 -8.17
CA VAL A 27 8.78 6.36 -8.98
C VAL A 27 7.53 6.59 -8.17
N ASP A 28 7.08 7.84 -8.11
CA ASP A 28 5.79 8.14 -7.50
C ASP A 28 4.65 7.56 -8.36
N ILE A 29 3.59 7.10 -7.71
CA ILE A 29 2.41 6.56 -8.38
C ILE A 29 1.18 7.42 -8.11
N PHE A 30 0.43 7.66 -9.19
CA PHE A 30 -0.71 8.56 -9.22
C PHE A 30 -1.98 7.79 -9.53
N CYS A 31 -3.05 8.04 -8.80
CA CYS A 31 -4.35 7.45 -9.09
C CYS A 31 -4.86 7.92 -10.46
N VAL A 32 -5.22 6.99 -11.35
CA VAL A 32 -5.78 7.32 -12.68
C VAL A 32 -7.08 8.12 -12.56
N GLY A 33 -7.88 7.89 -11.52
CA GLY A 33 -9.19 8.52 -11.36
C GLY A 33 -9.14 9.98 -10.93
N CYS A 34 -8.21 10.35 -10.04
CA CYS A 34 -8.16 11.70 -9.46
C CYS A 34 -6.82 12.42 -9.63
N GLY A 35 -5.79 11.75 -10.16
CA GLY A 35 -4.46 12.31 -10.40
C GLY A 35 -3.63 12.57 -9.15
N SER A 36 -4.11 12.24 -7.95
CA SER A 36 -3.35 12.44 -6.72
C SER A 36 -2.29 11.36 -6.53
N ILE A 37 -1.19 11.72 -5.86
CA ILE A 37 -0.17 10.75 -5.41
C ILE A 37 -0.79 9.86 -4.34
N VAL A 38 -0.68 8.55 -4.55
CA VAL A 38 -1.17 7.51 -3.63
C VAL A 38 -0.06 6.66 -3.03
N GLY A 39 1.18 6.85 -3.47
CA GLY A 39 2.34 6.09 -3.01
C GLY A 39 3.52 6.16 -3.97
N TRP A 40 4.41 5.17 -3.87
CA TRP A 40 5.57 5.01 -4.76
C TRP A 40 5.89 3.53 -5.02
N LYS A 41 6.62 3.26 -6.10
CA LYS A 41 7.20 1.96 -6.42
C LYS A 41 8.73 2.05 -6.34
N TYR A 42 9.37 1.00 -5.87
CA TYR A 42 10.83 0.87 -5.96
C TYR A 42 11.23 0.40 -7.37
N GLU A 43 12.00 1.22 -8.09
CA GLU A 43 12.64 0.80 -9.34
C GLU A 43 13.96 0.11 -9.06
N SER A 44 14.79 0.70 -8.19
CA SER A 44 16.10 0.15 -7.85
C SER A 44 16.49 0.39 -6.39
N ALA A 45 17.23 -0.54 -5.80
CA ALA A 45 17.90 -0.36 -4.52
C ALA A 45 19.41 -0.40 -4.69
N HIS A 46 20.15 0.55 -4.12
CA HIS A 46 21.61 0.57 -4.24
C HIS A 46 22.27 -0.57 -3.44
N GLU A 47 21.67 -0.94 -2.31
CA GLU A 47 22.20 -2.00 -1.46
C GLU A 47 21.64 -3.36 -1.85
N LYS A 48 22.52 -4.36 -2.00
CA LYS A 48 22.13 -5.73 -2.38
C LYS A 48 21.10 -6.35 -1.44
N ILE A 49 21.19 -6.05 -0.15
CA ILE A 49 20.27 -6.56 0.87
C ILE A 49 18.86 -5.98 0.73
N GLN A 50 18.67 -4.88 0.00
CA GLN A 50 17.38 -4.23 -0.23
C GLN A 50 16.75 -4.58 -1.59
N LYS A 51 17.43 -5.36 -2.45
CA LYS A 51 16.94 -5.74 -3.79
C LYS A 51 15.58 -6.44 -3.80
N TYR A 52 15.19 -7.07 -2.69
CA TYR A 52 13.86 -7.68 -2.54
C TYR A 52 12.70 -6.66 -2.64
N LYS A 53 12.99 -5.37 -2.47
CA LYS A 53 12.01 -4.27 -2.59
C LYS A 53 11.76 -3.86 -4.04
N GLU A 54 12.66 -4.14 -4.96
CA GLU A 54 12.51 -3.75 -6.37
C GLU A 54 11.22 -4.33 -6.95
N GLY A 55 10.46 -3.49 -7.65
CA GLY A 55 9.13 -3.83 -8.16
C GLY A 55 8.01 -3.80 -7.12
N LYS A 56 8.31 -3.60 -5.82
CA LYS A 56 7.28 -3.48 -4.77
C LYS A 56 6.72 -2.06 -4.70
N PHE A 57 5.45 -1.99 -4.30
CA PHE A 57 4.71 -0.74 -4.14
C PHE A 57 4.50 -0.44 -2.65
N ILE A 58 4.61 0.83 -2.29
CA ILE A 58 4.19 1.37 -1.01
C ILE A 58 3.01 2.29 -1.26
N LEU A 59 1.88 2.02 -0.61
CA LEU A 59 0.67 2.84 -0.69
C LEU A 59 0.43 3.58 0.61
N GLU A 60 0.10 4.86 0.51
CA GLU A 60 -0.27 5.69 1.65
C GLU A 60 -1.76 5.45 1.99
N ARG A 61 -2.03 4.77 3.11
CA ARG A 61 -3.39 4.40 3.52
C ARG A 61 -4.38 5.56 3.50
N PHE A 62 -3.97 6.73 3.99
CA PHE A 62 -4.83 7.92 4.04
C PHE A 62 -5.21 8.42 2.64
N LYS A 63 -4.30 8.30 1.67
CA LYS A 63 -4.55 8.71 0.27
C LYS A 63 -5.48 7.75 -0.46
N VAL A 64 -5.47 6.46 -0.07
CA VAL A 64 -6.26 5.41 -0.72
C VAL A 64 -7.63 5.22 -0.06
N LEU A 65 -7.73 5.32 1.27
CA LEU A 65 -8.95 5.02 2.03
C LEU A 65 -9.65 6.27 2.61
N GLY A 66 -9.05 7.45 2.50
CA GLY A 66 -9.55 8.65 3.17
C GLY A 66 -9.37 8.62 4.70
N PRO A 67 -9.85 9.66 5.41
CA PRO A 67 -9.61 9.86 6.84
C PRO A 67 -10.19 8.75 7.74
N ASP A 68 -11.25 8.08 7.30
CA ASP A 68 -11.98 7.14 8.15
C ASP A 68 -11.39 5.72 8.14
N GLY A 69 -10.48 5.42 7.19
CA GLY A 69 -9.66 4.20 7.18
C GLY A 69 -10.40 2.84 7.28
N SER A 70 -11.73 2.82 7.20
CA SER A 70 -12.60 1.74 7.72
C SER A 70 -12.67 0.47 6.83
N MET A 71 -12.07 0.47 5.64
CA MET A 71 -12.38 -0.54 4.62
C MET A 71 -11.60 -1.86 4.69
N TYR A 72 -10.67 -2.07 5.64
CA TYR A 72 -9.86 -3.31 5.67
C TYR A 72 -10.47 -4.45 6.50
N VAL A 73 -11.61 -4.26 7.17
CA VAL A 73 -12.33 -5.33 7.90
C VAL A 73 -13.27 -6.11 6.97
N LEU A 74 -12.77 -6.55 5.82
CA LEU A 74 -13.41 -7.57 4.99
C LEU A 74 -12.59 -8.85 5.11
N GLY A 75 -12.81 -9.61 6.19
CA GLY A 75 -12.17 -10.93 6.34
C GLY A 75 -11.93 -11.47 7.75
N GLN A 76 -12.67 -11.06 8.78
CA GLN A 76 -12.79 -11.88 9.99
C GLN A 76 -14.27 -12.14 10.28
N GLU A 77 -14.86 -13.04 9.50
CA GLU A 77 -16.07 -13.73 9.92
C GLU A 77 -15.71 -14.60 11.13
N VAL A 78 -16.02 -14.11 12.34
CA VAL A 78 -16.83 -14.87 13.29
C VAL A 78 -17.67 -13.84 14.05
N GLN A 79 -18.89 -13.61 13.58
CA GLN A 79 -19.95 -13.14 14.46
C GLN A 79 -20.21 -14.26 15.47
N VAL A 80 -19.64 -14.18 16.67
CA VAL A 80 -20.30 -14.78 17.84
C VAL A 80 -21.16 -13.68 18.43
N ASP A 81 -22.29 -13.45 17.76
CA ASP A 81 -23.46 -12.89 18.41
C ASP A 81 -24.00 -13.98 19.33
N GLY A 82 -23.69 -13.84 20.61
CA GLY A 82 -24.12 -14.73 21.69
C GLY A 82 -24.63 -13.87 22.84
N SER A 83 -25.61 -13.02 22.56
CA SER A 83 -26.39 -12.34 23.58
C SER A 83 -27.59 -13.21 23.94
N ASP A 84 -27.46 -14.04 24.97
CA ASP A 84 -28.63 -14.50 25.73
C ASP A 84 -28.67 -13.69 27.02
N ALA A 85 -29.64 -12.77 27.06
CA ALA A 85 -30.13 -12.16 28.28
C ALA A 85 -31.30 -12.99 28.83
N ASP A 86 -31.56 -12.78 30.11
CA ASP A 86 -32.82 -13.00 30.85
C ASP A 86 -32.97 -14.30 31.68
N ASP A 87 -32.69 -14.12 32.98
CA ASP A 87 -33.53 -14.40 34.15
C ASP A 87 -34.50 -15.60 34.15
N ALA A 88 -34.28 -16.49 35.14
CA ALA A 88 -35.32 -17.24 35.86
C ALA A 88 -34.87 -17.55 37.29
#